data_AF-A0A432UEM5-F1
#
_entry.id   AF-A0A432UEM5-F1
#
_cell.length_a   1.000
_cell.length_b   1.000
_cell.length_c   1.000
_cell.angle_alpha   90.00
_cell.angle_beta   90.00
_cell.angle_gamma   90.00
#
_symmetry.space_group_name_H-M   'P 1'
#
loop_
_entity.id
_entity.type
_entity.pdbx_description
1 polymer ?
#
loop_
_entity_poly.entity_id
_entity_poly.type
_entity_poly.pdbx_seq_one_letter_code
_entity_poly.pdbx_strand_id
1 'polypeptide(L)'
;MEVREEELLSDENGNYAYLTFGGHLYTPAYLKNIDHSRCQNCERCLELCDTRGLDEEGNVIPEFPEICSGCGHCGNVCPAQSIEAKPIPLREMIERFRRRKLSR
;
A
#
# COMPACT_ATOMS: atom_id res chain seq x y z
N MET A 1 17.73 -11.05 0.16
CA MET A 1 16.89 -11.37 1.33
C MET A 1 15.67 -12.08 0.80
N GLU A 2 15.55 -13.38 1.06
CA GLU A 2 14.34 -14.13 0.73
C GLU A 2 13.38 -14.00 1.91
N VAL A 3 12.15 -13.55 1.66
CA VAL A 3 11.08 -13.51 2.66
C VAL A 3 10.33 -14.84 2.56
N ARG A 4 10.15 -15.53 3.69
CA ARG A 4 9.36 -16.75 3.76
C ARG A 4 7.94 -16.44 4.25
N GLU A 5 6.94 -17.18 3.78
CA GLU A 5 5.54 -16.89 4.12
C GLU A 5 5.26 -17.08 5.62
N GLU A 6 5.92 -18.09 6.21
CA GLU A 6 5.86 -18.42 7.63
C GLU A 6 6.47 -17.35 8.55
N GLU A 7 7.24 -16.41 8.01
CA GLU A 7 7.88 -15.32 8.77
C GLU A 7 7.05 -14.03 8.77
N LEU A 8 5.93 -13.99 8.03
CA LEU A 8 5.04 -12.82 8.02
C LEU A 8 4.28 -12.72 9.34
N LEU A 9 4.24 -11.51 9.91
CA LEU A 9 3.60 -11.24 11.20
C LEU A 9 2.21 -10.64 10.97
N SER A 10 1.36 -10.74 12.00
CA SER A 10 0.08 -10.04 12.04
C SER A 10 -0.09 -9.21 13.32
N ASP A 11 -0.86 -8.13 13.23
CA ASP A 11 -1.33 -7.38 14.40
C ASP A 11 -2.46 -8.11 15.14
N GLU A 12 -2.96 -7.49 16.21
CA GLU A 12 -4.07 -7.99 17.03
C GLU A 12 -5.40 -8.17 16.26
N ASN A 13 -5.54 -7.49 15.11
CA ASN A 13 -6.71 -7.56 14.24
C ASN A 13 -6.51 -8.55 13.08
N GLY A 14 -5.37 -9.26 13.02
CA GLY A 14 -5.03 -10.20 11.96
C GLY A 14 -4.56 -9.54 10.66
N ASN A 15 -4.23 -8.25 10.68
CA ASN A 15 -3.66 -7.57 9.52
C ASN A 15 -2.17 -7.84 9.41
N TYR A 16 -1.62 -7.81 8.20
CA TYR A 16 -0.19 -7.92 7.98
C TYR A 16 0.56 -6.81 8.74
N ALA A 17 1.62 -7.20 9.44
CA ALA A 17 2.51 -6.31 10.16
C ALA A 17 3.97 -6.75 10.00
N TYR A 18 4.89 -5.85 10.29
CA TYR A 18 6.32 -6.18 10.39
C TYR A 18 6.95 -5.59 11.64
N LEU A 19 8.02 -6.23 12.11
CA LEU A 19 8.77 -5.78 13.27
C LEU A 19 9.68 -4.61 12.88
N THR A 20 9.50 -3.48 13.54
CA THR A 20 10.41 -2.34 13.42
C THR A 20 11.68 -2.56 14.24
N PHE A 21 12.74 -1.80 13.96
CA PHE A 21 13.98 -1.84 14.75
C PHE A 21 13.76 -1.58 16.25
N GLY A 22 12.70 -0.85 16.62
CA GLY A 22 12.31 -0.59 18.01
C GLY A 22 11.57 -1.74 18.70
N GLY A 23 11.40 -2.89 18.05
CA GLY A 23 10.67 -4.03 18.62
C GLY A 23 9.14 -3.85 18.62
N HIS A 24 8.62 -2.84 17.91
CA HIS A 24 7.20 -2.61 17.75
C HIS A 24 6.69 -3.17 16.42
N LEU A 25 5.50 -3.75 16.43
CA LEU A 25 4.80 -4.08 15.20
C LEU A 25 4.31 -2.79 14.52
N TYR A 26 4.56 -2.68 13.22
CA TYR A 26 3.97 -1.66 12.37
C TYR A 26 3.01 -2.33 11.39
N THR A 27 1.76 -1.86 11.37
CA THR A 27 0.72 -2.28 10.43
C THR A 27 0.66 -1.30 9.26
N PRO A 28 1.05 -1.69 8.03
CA PRO A 28 1.02 -0.81 6.87
C PRO A 28 -0.41 -0.47 6.43
N ALA A 29 -0.58 0.68 5.80
CA ALA A 29 -1.86 1.14 5.26
C ALA A 29 -1.80 1.19 3.73
N TYR A 30 -2.56 0.31 3.09
CA TYR A 30 -2.62 0.14 1.65
C TYR A 30 -3.67 1.07 1.06
N LEU A 31 -3.32 1.76 -0.02
CA LEU A 31 -4.27 2.59 -0.75
C LEU A 31 -5.45 1.73 -1.21
N LYS A 32 -6.66 2.16 -0.84
CA LYS A 32 -7.90 1.50 -1.21
C LYS A 32 -8.71 2.30 -2.22
N ASN A 33 -8.79 3.62 -2.04
CA ASN A 33 -9.59 4.50 -2.89
C ASN A 33 -9.10 5.95 -2.79
N ILE A 34 -9.34 6.73 -3.85
CA ILE A 34 -9.27 8.19 -3.82
C ILE A 34 -10.67 8.78 -4.08
N ASP A 35 -11.15 9.58 -3.14
CA ASP A 35 -12.38 10.35 -3.31
C ASP A 35 -12.16 11.50 -4.31
N HIS A 36 -12.51 11.24 -5.56
CA HIS A 36 -12.40 12.20 -6.65
C HIS A 36 -13.29 13.45 -6.48
N SER A 37 -14.34 13.40 -5.65
CA SER A 37 -15.17 14.58 -5.37
C SER A 37 -14.44 15.60 -4.48
N ARG A 38 -13.47 15.14 -3.69
CA ARG A 38 -12.64 15.96 -2.80
C ARG A 38 -11.25 16.22 -3.36
N CYS A 39 -10.78 15.36 -4.26
CA CYS A 39 -9.45 15.48 -4.86
C CYS A 39 -9.31 16.81 -5.62
N GLN A 40 -8.23 17.54 -5.32
CA GLN A 40 -7.91 18.82 -5.97
C GLN A 40 -6.86 18.68 -7.08
N ASN A 41 -6.50 17.45 -7.46
CA ASN A 41 -5.50 17.14 -8.51
C ASN A 41 -4.16 17.89 -8.32
N CYS A 42 -3.69 18.00 -7.07
CA CYS A 42 -2.43 18.68 -6.74
C CYS A 42 -1.18 17.79 -6.86
N GLU A 43 -1.34 16.54 -7.29
CA GLU A 43 -0.27 15.57 -7.62
C GLU A 43 0.72 15.17 -6.51
N ARG A 44 0.68 15.76 -5.32
CA ARG A 44 1.61 15.44 -4.20
C ARG A 44 1.69 13.95 -3.84
N CYS A 45 0.58 13.22 -3.91
CA CYS A 45 0.57 11.79 -3.65
C CYS A 45 1.34 11.00 -4.74
N LEU A 46 1.36 11.51 -5.98
CA LEU A 46 2.07 10.92 -7.11
C LEU A 46 3.57 11.19 -7.06
N GLU A 47 3.98 12.35 -6.55
CA GLU A 47 5.40 12.70 -6.40
C GLU A 47 6.14 11.79 -5.42
N LEU A 48 5.44 11.27 -4.42
CA LEU A 48 6.02 10.45 -3.35
C LEU A 48 5.83 8.94 -3.53
N CYS A 49 5.02 8.51 -4.49
CA CYS A 49 4.70 7.10 -4.67
C CYS A 49 5.71 6.43 -5.61
N ASP A 50 6.71 5.76 -5.05
CA ASP A 50 7.70 4.97 -5.82
C ASP A 50 7.06 3.79 -6.57
N THR A 51 5.86 3.37 -6.13
CA THR A 51 5.08 2.29 -6.74
C THR A 51 3.95 2.83 -7.61
N ARG A 52 3.99 4.10 -8.04
CA ARG A 52 3.01 4.62 -8.99
C ARG A 52 3.12 3.86 -10.31
N GLY A 53 1.99 3.58 -10.94
CA GLY A 53 1.96 3.00 -12.27
C GLY A 53 1.37 3.96 -13.28
N LEU A 54 1.38 3.53 -14.54
CA LEU A 54 0.65 4.17 -15.61
C LEU A 54 -0.55 3.27 -15.96
N ASP A 55 -1.70 3.86 -16.26
CA ASP A 55 -2.79 3.13 -16.90
C ASP A 55 -2.44 2.81 -18.37
N GLU A 56 -3.36 2.13 -19.08
CA GLU A 56 -3.18 1.76 -20.49
C GLU A 56 -3.02 2.97 -21.43
N GLU A 57 -3.44 4.15 -20.98
CA GLU A 57 -3.40 5.42 -21.72
C GLU A 57 -2.13 6.23 -21.39
N GLY A 58 -1.28 5.73 -20.48
CA GLY A 58 -0.06 6.40 -20.06
C GLY A 58 -0.26 7.47 -18.99
N ASN A 59 -1.45 7.58 -18.40
CA ASN A 59 -1.70 8.48 -17.29
C ASN A 59 -1.18 7.88 -15.99
N VAL A 60 -0.59 8.70 -15.13
CA VAL A 60 -0.15 8.27 -13.81
C VAL A 60 -1.38 7.96 -12.96
N ILE A 61 -1.58 6.69 -12.61
CA ILE A 61 -2.63 6.29 -11.68
C ILE A 61 -2.01 5.87 -10.33
N PRO A 62 -2.48 6.44 -9.22
CA PRO A 62 -2.07 6.02 -7.88
C PRO A 62 -2.64 4.64 -7.52
N GLU A 63 -3.72 4.22 -8.19
CA GLU A 63 -4.48 3.00 -7.92
C GLU A 63 -3.88 1.75 -8.59
N PHE A 64 -2.71 1.33 -8.14
CA PHE A 64 -2.33 -0.07 -8.30
C PHE A 64 -2.24 -0.74 -6.93
N PRO A 65 -3.36 -1.26 -6.40
CA PRO A 65 -3.40 -1.97 -5.12
C PRO A 65 -2.34 -3.08 -5.06
N GLU A 66 -2.08 -3.75 -6.19
CA GLU A 66 -1.16 -4.88 -6.30
C GLU A 66 0.31 -4.54 -6.04
N ILE A 67 0.72 -3.31 -6.37
CA ILE A 67 2.11 -2.86 -6.17
C ILE A 67 2.27 -1.90 -4.99
N CYS A 68 1.16 -1.38 -4.45
CA CYS A 68 1.15 -0.52 -3.27
C CYS A 68 1.92 -1.19 -2.12
N SER A 69 2.96 -0.53 -1.64
CA SER A 69 3.82 -1.02 -0.55
C SER A 69 3.18 -0.89 0.84
N GLY A 70 2.07 -0.14 0.95
CA GLY A 70 1.43 0.15 2.24
C GLY A 70 2.11 1.25 3.05
N CYS A 71 2.98 2.08 2.45
CA CYS A 71 3.75 3.11 3.17
C CYS A 71 2.90 4.24 3.77
N GLY A 72 1.67 4.45 3.28
CA GLY A 72 0.75 5.47 3.79
C GLY A 72 1.12 6.93 3.47
N HIS A 73 2.22 7.20 2.75
CA HIS A 73 2.67 8.57 2.47
C HIS A 73 1.63 9.42 1.75
N CYS A 74 0.91 8.83 0.79
CA CYS A 74 -0.11 9.53 0.02
C CYS A 74 -1.19 10.14 0.94
N GLY A 75 -1.70 9.37 1.90
CA GLY A 75 -2.68 9.84 2.88
C GLY A 75 -2.18 11.00 3.73
N ASN A 76 -0.91 10.93 4.16
CA ASN A 76 -0.30 11.96 5.00
C ASN A 76 -0.10 13.31 4.28
N VAL A 77 0.16 13.29 2.97
CA VAL A 77 0.41 14.53 2.21
C VAL A 77 -0.82 15.11 1.54
N CYS A 78 -1.94 14.40 1.52
CA CYS A 78 -3.15 14.85 0.84
C CYS A 78 -3.84 15.98 1.62
N PRO A 79 -3.80 17.24 1.13
CA PRO A 79 -4.40 18.37 1.85
C PRO A 79 -5.93 18.27 1.89
N ALA A 80 -6.53 17.63 0.88
CA ALA A 80 -7.97 17.43 0.78
C ALA A 80 -8.47 16.26 1.63
N GLN A 81 -7.58 15.47 2.22
CA GLN A 81 -7.88 14.22 2.92
C GLN A 81 -8.81 13.31 2.09
N SER A 82 -8.56 13.23 0.78
CA SER A 82 -9.35 12.42 -0.17
C SER A 82 -8.89 10.97 -0.26
N ILE A 83 -7.86 10.56 0.48
CA ILE A 83 -7.23 9.25 0.34
C ILE A 83 -7.71 8.30 1.43
N GLU A 84 -8.29 7.17 1.04
CA GLU A 84 -8.61 6.06 1.93
C GLU A 84 -7.49 5.01 1.84
N ALA A 85 -6.72 4.84 2.92
CA ALA A 85 -5.74 3.77 3.06
C ALA A 85 -6.08 2.90 4.28
N LYS A 86 -5.99 1.58 4.14
CA LYS A 86 -6.38 0.62 5.18
C LYS A 86 -5.38 -0.53 5.29
N PRO A 87 -5.21 -1.10 6.50
CA PRO A 87 -4.55 -2.38 6.66
C PRO A 87 -5.20 -3.47 5.80
N ILE A 88 -4.41 -4.48 5.42
CA ILE A 88 -4.91 -5.68 4.77
C ILE A 88 -4.72 -6.89 5.69
N PRO A 89 -5.63 -7.87 5.64
CA PRO A 89 -5.45 -9.14 6.33
C PRO A 89 -4.14 -9.84 5.93
N LEU A 90 -3.51 -10.56 6.86
CA LEU A 90 -2.29 -11.34 6.57
C LEU A 90 -2.46 -12.29 5.37
N ARG A 91 -3.63 -12.93 5.26
CA ARG A 91 -3.97 -13.81 4.12
C ARG A 91 -3.85 -13.09 2.76
N GLU A 92 -4.28 -11.83 2.69
CA GLU A 92 -4.24 -11.05 1.46
C GLU A 92 -2.79 -10.72 1.11
N MET A 93 -1.95 -10.42 2.12
CA MET A 93 -0.51 -10.23 1.90
C MET A 93 0.16 -11.50 1.36
N ILE A 94 -0.18 -12.67 1.90
CA ILE A 94 0.32 -13.96 1.41
C ILE A 94 -0.07 -14.16 -0.07
N GLU A 95 -1.33 -13.86 -0.43
CA GLU A 95 -1.81 -13.96 -1.81
C GLU A 95 -1.06 -13.00 -2.75
N ARG A 96 -0.84 -11.74 -2.34
CA ARG A 96 -0.05 -10.76 -3.10
C ARG A 96 1.39 -11.25 -3.32
N PHE A 97 2.01 -11.83 -2.29
CA PHE A 97 3.35 -12.39 -2.36
C PHE A 97 3.44 -13.56 -3.35
N ARG A 98 2.50 -14.51 -3.28
CA ARG A 98 2.43 -15.66 -4.19
C ARG A 98 2.24 -15.23 -5.65
N ARG A 99 1.35 -14.27 -5.90
CA ARG A 99 1.13 -13.73 -7.26
C ARG A 99 2.40 -13.09 -7.84
N ARG A 100 3.15 -12.34 -7.04
CA ARG A 100 4.45 -11.78 -7.47
C ARG A 100 5.50 -12.84 -7.79
N LYS A 101 5.57 -13.94 -7.03
CA LYS A 101 6.47 -15.06 -7.34
C LYS A 101 6.12 -15.74 -8.68
N LEU A 102 4.84 -15.82 -9.04
CA LEU A 102 4.38 -16.41 -10.31
C LEU A 102 4.60 -15.51 -11.53
N SER A 103 4.75 -14.20 -11.31
CA SER A 103 5.00 -13.20 -12.36
C SER A 103 6.47 -13.04 -12.75
N ARG A 104 7.38 -13.76 -12.08
CA ARG A 104 8.84 -13.71 -12.26
C ARG A 104 9.34 -15.01 -12.84
#